data_AF-A0A2D9XPW0-F1
#
_entry.id   AF-A0A2D9XPW0-F1
#
_cell.length_a   1.000
_cell.length_b   1.000
_cell.length_c   1.000
_cell.angle_alpha   90.00
_cell.angle_beta   90.00
_cell.angle_gamma   90.00
#
_symmetry.space_group_name_H-M   'P 1'
#
loop_
_entity.id
_entity.type
_entity.pdbx_description
1 polymer ?
#
loop_
_entity_poly.entity_id
_entity_poly.type
_entity_poly.pdbx_seq_one_letter_code
_entity_poly.pdbx_strand_id
1 'polypeptide(L)'
;MKIVILIGGIILYAFAGFAGLGFYAVCLLMAWYILIERGLLFIRSYLYLTTLRDTKDETYANQRANSVGVFDSRAHYHDALFYASMYAEGRQLEVINAAKEFGYQSKGLVSL
;
A
#
# COMPACT_ATOMS: atom_id res chain seq x y z
N MET A 1 28.30 8.69 -45.58
CA MET A 1 28.46 9.02 -44.14
C MET A 1 27.27 9.75 -43.51
N LYS A 2 26.60 10.71 -44.18
CA LYS A 2 25.49 11.49 -43.59
C LYS A 2 24.23 10.68 -43.25
N ILE A 3 23.91 9.64 -44.04
CA ILE A 3 22.70 8.80 -43.86
C ILE A 3 22.81 7.90 -42.61
N VAL A 4 24.00 7.38 -42.29
CA VAL A 4 24.22 6.47 -41.15
C VAL A 4 24.04 7.20 -39.81
N ILE A 5 24.46 8.45 -39.72
CA ILE A 5 24.29 9.29 -38.53
C ILE A 5 22.80 9.62 -38.30
N LEU A 6 22.05 9.84 -39.38
CA LEU A 6 20.63 10.18 -39.33
C LEU A 6 19.77 8.98 -38.87
N ILE A 7 20.08 7.77 -39.36
CA ILE A 7 19.45 6.53 -38.91
C ILE A 7 19.82 6.22 -37.45
N GLY A 8 21.09 6.40 -37.08
CA GLY A 8 21.54 6.23 -35.70
C GLY A 8 20.83 7.18 -34.72
N GLY A 9 20.62 8.44 -35.11
CA GLY A 9 19.89 9.43 -34.31
C GLY A 9 18.41 9.10 -34.13
N ILE A 10 17.73 8.61 -35.17
CA ILE A 10 16.32 8.20 -35.10
C ILE A 10 16.14 6.98 -34.18
N ILE A 11 17.05 5.99 -34.26
CA ILE A 11 17.02 4.81 -33.40
C ILE A 11 17.26 5.22 -31.94
N LEU A 12 18.22 6.11 -31.67
CA LEU A 12 18.49 6.60 -30.31
C LEU A 12 17.29 7.38 -29.73
N TYR A 13 16.61 8.19 -30.54
CA TYR A 13 15.41 8.92 -30.13
C TYR A 13 14.22 7.97 -29.87
N ALA A 14 14.05 6.95 -30.71
CA ALA A 14 13.02 5.93 -30.51
C ALA A 14 13.29 5.10 -29.24
N PHE A 15 14.55 4.71 -28.99
CA PHE A 15 14.94 4.02 -27.76
C PHE A 15 14.80 4.92 -26.52
N ALA A 16 15.13 6.21 -26.60
CA ALA A 16 14.93 7.16 -25.51
C ALA A 16 13.43 7.37 -25.22
N GLY A 17 12.58 7.40 -26.25
CA GLY A 17 11.12 7.46 -26.11
C GLY A 17 10.54 6.19 -25.49
N PHE A 18 10.95 5.01 -25.95
CA PHE A 18 10.53 3.72 -25.38
C PHE A 18 11.06 3.51 -23.95
N ALA A 19 12.30 3.91 -23.66
CA ALA A 19 12.87 3.87 -22.31
C ALA A 19 12.15 4.86 -21.38
N GLY A 20 11.78 6.04 -21.88
CA GLY A 20 10.96 7.02 -21.15
C GLY A 20 9.56 6.50 -20.84
N LEU A 21 8.89 5.85 -21.80
CA LEU A 21 7.60 5.20 -21.58
C LEU A 21 7.69 4.02 -20.59
N GLY A 22 8.75 3.22 -20.68
CA GLY A 22 9.02 2.14 -19.73
C GLY A 22 9.26 2.66 -18.31
N PHE A 23 10.09 3.70 -18.16
CA PHE A 23 10.33 4.35 -16.87
C PHE A 23 9.05 4.96 -16.30
N TYR A 24 8.27 5.66 -17.12
CA TYR A 24 6.98 6.22 -16.71
C TYR A 24 6.00 5.14 -16.24
N ALA A 25 5.91 4.01 -16.97
CA ALA A 25 5.08 2.87 -16.58
C ALA A 25 5.54 2.24 -15.25
N VAL A 26 6.85 2.11 -15.03
CA VAL A 26 7.41 1.63 -13.75
C VAL A 26 7.06 2.59 -12.61
N CYS A 27 7.21 3.90 -12.80
CA CYS A 27 6.83 4.89 -11.80
C CYS A 27 5.32 4.85 -11.48
N LEU A 28 4.47 4.69 -12.49
CA LEU A 28 3.02 4.54 -12.30
C LEU A 28 2.67 3.27 -11.52
N LEU A 29 3.28 2.13 -11.87
CA LEU A 29 3.09 0.88 -11.14
C LEU A 29 3.57 1.01 -9.69
N MET A 30 4.68 1.69 -9.45
CA MET A 30 5.21 1.93 -8.12
C MET A 30 4.27 2.84 -7.30
N ALA A 31 3.74 3.91 -7.90
CA ALA A 31 2.76 4.78 -7.24
C ALA A 31 1.46 4.02 -6.91
N TRP A 32 0.95 3.23 -7.86
CA TRP A 32 -0.21 2.37 -7.66
C TRP A 32 -0.01 1.36 -6.53
N TYR A 33 1.17 0.71 -6.50
CA TYR A 33 1.54 -0.23 -5.46
C TYR A 33 1.56 0.43 -4.07
N ILE A 34 2.14 1.65 -3.95
CA ILE A 34 2.17 2.41 -2.69
C ILE A 34 0.76 2.74 -2.20
N LEU A 35 -0.17 3.09 -3.10
CA LEU A 35 -1.56 3.39 -2.74
C LEU A 35 -2.28 2.13 -2.20
N ILE A 36 -2.07 0.98 -2.84
CA ILE A 36 -2.63 -0.30 -2.36
C ILE A 36 -2.06 -0.66 -0.99
N GLU A 37 -0.74 -0.57 -0.81
CA GLU A 37 -0.09 -0.84 0.48
C GLU A 37 -0.65 0.06 1.59
N ARG A 38 -0.89 1.34 1.32
CA ARG A 38 -1.53 2.25 2.29
C ARG A 38 -2.94 1.82 2.67
N GLY A 39 -3.76 1.45 1.70
CA GLY A 39 -5.11 0.95 1.95
C GLY A 39 -5.08 -0.35 2.78
N LEU A 40 -4.15 -1.25 2.44
CA LEU A 40 -3.94 -2.49 3.18
C LEU A 40 -3.49 -2.22 4.62
N LEU A 41 -2.55 -1.29 4.82
CA LEU A 41 -2.06 -0.90 6.14
C LEU A 41 -3.21 -0.44 7.04
N PHE A 42 -4.09 0.44 6.54
CA PHE A 42 -5.28 0.88 7.25
C PHE A 42 -6.19 -0.28 7.69
N ILE A 43 -6.48 -1.20 6.77
CA ILE A 43 -7.36 -2.35 7.05
C ILE A 43 -6.72 -3.28 8.09
N ARG A 44 -5.42 -3.52 7.98
CA ARG A 44 -4.70 -4.35 8.96
C ARG A 44 -4.64 -3.68 10.34
N SER A 45 -4.44 -2.37 10.41
CA SER A 45 -4.51 -1.62 11.67
C SER A 45 -5.89 -1.72 12.32
N TYR A 46 -6.97 -1.64 11.54
CA TYR A 46 -8.33 -1.90 12.02
C TYR A 46 -8.50 -3.33 12.56
N LEU A 47 -8.06 -4.34 11.80
CA LEU A 47 -8.15 -5.75 12.21
C LEU A 47 -7.33 -6.04 13.46
N TYR A 48 -6.17 -5.40 13.58
CA TYR A 48 -5.34 -5.50 14.78
C TYR A 48 -6.07 -4.96 16.00
N LEU A 49 -6.59 -3.72 15.93
CA LEU A 49 -7.27 -3.08 17.05
C LEU A 49 -8.52 -3.85 17.49
N THR A 50 -9.32 -4.32 16.53
CA THR A 50 -10.52 -5.11 16.83
C THR A 50 -10.17 -6.48 17.42
N THR A 51 -9.21 -7.19 16.84
CA THR A 51 -8.77 -8.49 17.37
C THR A 51 -8.16 -8.34 18.76
N LEU A 52 -7.32 -7.32 18.98
CA LEU A 52 -6.72 -7.03 20.28
C LEU A 52 -7.78 -6.73 21.34
N ARG A 53 -8.83 -5.98 20.99
CA ARG A 53 -9.95 -5.70 21.90
C ARG A 53 -10.67 -6.99 22.31
N ASP A 54 -10.87 -7.90 21.37
CA ASP A 54 -11.69 -9.10 21.58
C ASP A 54 -10.91 -10.22 22.28
N THR A 55 -9.62 -10.41 21.96
CA THR A 55 -8.80 -11.50 22.51
C THR A 55 -7.85 -11.07 23.63
N LYS A 56 -7.53 -9.77 23.73
CA LYS A 56 -6.49 -9.22 24.61
C LYS A 56 -5.10 -9.84 24.41
N ASP A 57 -4.87 -10.48 23.27
CA ASP A 57 -3.62 -11.10 22.88
C ASP A 57 -3.00 -10.34 21.71
N GLU A 58 -1.91 -9.62 21.99
CA GLU A 58 -1.16 -8.83 21.02
C GLU A 58 -0.52 -9.69 19.92
N THR A 59 -0.02 -10.88 20.26
CA THR A 59 0.63 -11.77 19.30
C THR A 59 -0.39 -12.29 18.31
N TYR A 60 -1.53 -12.74 18.80
CA TYR A 60 -2.63 -13.20 17.95
C TYR A 60 -3.21 -12.06 17.09
N ALA A 61 -3.38 -10.86 17.67
CA ALA A 61 -3.84 -9.69 16.91
C ALA A 61 -2.89 -9.32 15.76
N ASN A 62 -1.57 -9.33 16.01
CA ASN A 62 -0.56 -9.09 14.99
C ASN A 62 -0.55 -10.19 13.91
N GLN A 63 -0.67 -11.46 14.30
CA GLN A 63 -0.76 -12.56 13.35
C GLN A 63 -2.02 -12.43 12.48
N ARG A 64 -3.17 -12.12 13.09
CA ARG A 64 -4.43 -11.98 12.37
C ARG A 64 -4.40 -10.81 11.39
N ALA A 65 -3.96 -9.64 11.82
CA ALA A 65 -3.82 -8.47 10.96
C ALA A 65 -2.87 -8.74 9.78
N ASN A 66 -1.72 -9.35 10.03
CA ASN A 66 -0.75 -9.66 8.99
C ASN A 66 -1.13 -10.86 8.09
N SER A 67 -2.12 -11.68 8.49
CA SER A 67 -2.64 -12.76 7.65
C SER A 67 -3.46 -12.27 6.45
N VAL A 68 -3.96 -11.03 6.52
CA VAL A 68 -4.81 -10.46 5.48
C VAL A 68 -3.95 -9.88 4.35
N GLY A 69 -4.12 -10.43 3.15
CA GLY A 69 -3.49 -9.93 1.93
C GLY A 69 -4.33 -8.86 1.22
N VAL A 70 -3.81 -8.35 0.11
CA VAL A 70 -4.48 -7.33 -0.71
C VAL A 70 -5.87 -7.79 -1.16
N PHE A 71 -6.02 -9.05 -1.58
CA PHE A 71 -7.29 -9.59 -2.08
C PHE A 71 -8.35 -9.73 -0.98
N ASP A 72 -7.96 -10.23 0.18
CA ASP A 72 -8.87 -10.45 1.31
C ASP A 72 -9.26 -9.13 2.00
N SER A 73 -8.39 -8.11 1.90
CA SER A 73 -8.63 -6.81 2.53
C SER A 73 -9.91 -6.13 2.03
N ARG A 74 -10.34 -6.40 0.79
CA ARG A 74 -11.56 -5.84 0.20
C ARG A 74 -12.81 -6.19 1.00
N ALA A 75 -12.87 -7.38 1.61
CA ALA A 75 -14.00 -7.81 2.43
C ALA A 75 -14.13 -6.98 3.72
N HIS A 76 -13.02 -6.43 4.22
CA HIS A 76 -12.95 -5.67 5.46
C HIS A 76 -12.99 -4.15 5.25
N TYR A 77 -13.01 -3.68 3.99
CA TYR A 77 -12.90 -2.27 3.68
C TYR A 77 -14.04 -1.43 4.26
N HIS A 78 -15.29 -1.88 4.08
CA HIS A 78 -16.46 -1.16 4.60
C HIS A 78 -16.49 -1.14 6.13
N ASP A 79 -16.15 -2.25 6.78
CA ASP A 79 -16.10 -2.33 8.24
C ASP A 79 -14.99 -1.45 8.82
N ALA A 80 -13.82 -1.42 8.16
CA ALA A 80 -12.71 -0.55 8.55
C ALA A 80 -13.08 0.94 8.43
N LEU A 81 -13.75 1.33 7.33
CA LEU A 81 -14.25 2.69 7.17
C LEU A 81 -15.31 3.05 8.22
N PHE A 82 -16.24 2.14 8.52
CA PHE A 82 -17.24 2.36 9.56
C PHE A 82 -16.58 2.53 10.93
N TYR A 83 -15.60 1.68 11.27
CA TYR A 83 -14.82 1.82 12.48
C TYR A 83 -14.10 3.17 12.55
N ALA A 84 -13.44 3.60 11.47
CA ALA A 84 -12.80 4.91 11.41
C ALA A 84 -13.81 6.05 11.59
N SER A 85 -15.01 5.95 11.00
CA SER A 85 -16.05 6.96 11.19
C SER A 85 -16.51 7.08 12.66
N MET A 86 -16.56 5.94 13.37
CA MET A 86 -17.02 5.88 14.75
C MET A 86 -15.97 6.33 15.77
N TYR A 87 -14.70 5.97 15.54
CA TYR A 87 -13.63 6.15 16.54
C TYR A 87 -12.56 7.17 16.15
N ALA A 88 -12.55 7.64 14.90
CA ALA A 88 -11.51 8.51 14.35
C ALA A 88 -12.07 9.60 13.42
N GLU A 89 -13.37 9.92 13.49
CA GLU A 89 -14.04 10.91 12.62
C GLU A 89 -13.81 10.66 11.11
N GLY A 90 -13.61 9.39 10.73
CA GLY A 90 -13.32 8.98 9.36
C GLY A 90 -11.85 9.12 8.94
N ARG A 91 -10.96 9.54 9.84
CA ARG A 91 -9.53 9.74 9.56
C ARG A 91 -8.77 8.41 9.66
N GLN A 92 -8.38 7.88 8.51
CA GLN A 92 -7.64 6.60 8.40
C GLN A 92 -6.30 6.62 9.15
N LEU A 93 -5.59 7.75 9.11
CA LEU A 93 -4.28 7.90 9.76
C LEU A 93 -4.35 7.75 11.28
N GLU A 94 -5.44 8.17 11.92
CA GLU A 94 -5.60 8.03 13.37
C GLU A 94 -5.79 6.58 13.78
N VAL A 95 -6.52 5.79 13.00
CA VAL A 95 -6.66 4.34 13.23
C VAL A 95 -5.30 3.64 13.10
N ILE A 96 -4.50 4.06 12.12
CA ILE A 96 -3.15 3.53 11.91
C ILE A 96 -2.23 3.89 13.09
N ASN A 97 -2.24 5.15 13.52
CA ASN A 97 -1.43 5.63 14.63
C ASN A 97 -1.83 4.96 15.94
N ALA A 98 -3.13 4.81 16.22
CA ALA A 98 -3.61 4.08 17.38
C ALA A 98 -3.11 2.63 17.36
N ALA A 99 -3.25 1.91 16.23
CA ALA A 99 -2.73 0.55 16.12
C ALA A 99 -1.23 0.47 16.42
N LYS A 100 -0.44 1.45 15.93
CA LYS A 100 0.99 1.55 16.23
C LYS A 100 1.26 1.76 17.73
N GLU A 101 0.52 2.66 18.39
CA GLU A 101 0.66 2.92 19.83
C GLU A 101 0.37 1.68 20.66
N PHE A 102 -0.56 0.82 20.21
CA PHE A 102 -0.90 -0.43 20.89
C PHE A 102 0.04 -1.61 20.61
N GLY A 103 1.03 -1.46 19.71
CA GLY A 103 2.02 -2.52 19.41
C GLY A 103 1.82 -3.24 18.07
N TYR A 104 1.07 -2.66 17.13
CA TYR A 104 0.92 -3.24 15.80
C TYR A 104 2.24 -3.22 15.03
N GLN A 105 2.66 -4.40 14.55
CA GLN A 105 3.85 -4.59 13.72
C GLN A 105 3.42 -4.90 12.28
N SER A 106 3.44 -3.89 11.43
CA SER A 106 3.03 -4.05 10.03
C SER A 106 4.07 -4.80 9.20
N LYS A 107 3.64 -5.80 8.42
CA LYS A 107 4.46 -6.39 7.34
C LYS A 107 4.21 -5.68 6.01
N GLY A 108 5.23 -5.11 5.38
CA GLY A 108 5.13 -4.51 4.04
C GLY A 108 6.27 -3.53 3.75
N LEU A 109 6.27 -2.93 2.56
CA LEU A 109 7.22 -1.87 2.17
C LEU A 109 6.96 -0.57 2.94
N VAL A 110 5.71 -0.34 3.33
CA VAL A 110 5.34 0.72 4.28
C VAL A 110 5.27 0.06 5.67
N SER A 111 6.44 -0.22 6.25
CA SER A 111 6.54 -0.70 7.62
C SER A 111 6.56 0.48 8.59
N LEU A 112 5.65 0.49 9.56
CA LEU A 112 5.57 1.47 10.64
C LEU A 112 6.59 1.25 11.75
#